data_AF-A0A7K2ZZH0-F1
#
_entry.id   AF-A0A7K2ZZH0-F1
#
_cell.length_a   1.000
_cell.length_b   1.000
_cell.length_c   1.000
_cell.angle_alpha   90.00
_cell.angle_beta   90.00
_cell.angle_gamma   90.00
#
_symmetry.space_group_name_H-M   'P 1'
#
loop_
_entity.id
_entity.type
_entity.pdbx_description
1 polymer ?
#
loop_
_entity_poly.entity_id
_entity_poly.type
_entity_poly.pdbx_seq_one_letter_code
_entity_poly.pdbx_strand_id
1 'polypeptide(L)'
;MLLLLFAVFSSAGGQLLLKHGMRAAAATAGRRGGSVAMAAATSPWVVLGLTVFAVSAVAWMTTLAQVPLSIAYPFNALGYLLIVLVSATVLHEKTNVWTWGGSVLVVLGLVTVMAGQS
;
A
#
# COMPACT_ATOMS: atom_id res chain seq x y z
N MET A 1 -15.79 -4.89 -8.60
CA MET A 1 -15.20 -3.55 -8.31
C MET A 1 -15.03 -3.25 -6.81
N LEU A 2 -16.05 -3.44 -5.96
CA LEU A 2 -15.96 -3.12 -4.53
C LEU A 2 -14.86 -3.88 -3.78
N LEU A 3 -14.69 -5.18 -4.07
CA LEU A 3 -13.61 -6.02 -3.50
C LEU A 3 -12.21 -5.56 -3.92
N LEU A 4 -12.07 -5.05 -5.15
CA LEU A 4 -10.82 -4.54 -5.68
C LEU A 4 -10.42 -3.27 -4.94
N LEU A 5 -11.34 -2.30 -4.86
CA LEU A 5 -11.13 -1.07 -4.10
C LEU A 5 -10.81 -1.40 -2.64
N PHE A 6 -11.60 -2.26 -2.00
CA PHE A 6 -11.37 -2.69 -0.63
C PHE A 6 -9.99 -3.32 -0.42
N ALA A 7 -9.56 -4.21 -1.32
CA ALA A 7 -8.23 -4.81 -1.29
C ALA A 7 -7.16 -3.70 -1.37
N VAL A 8 -7.25 -2.86 -2.37
CA VAL A 8 -6.31 -1.76 -2.61
C VAL A 8 -6.20 -0.81 -1.40
N PHE A 9 -7.32 -0.35 -0.85
CA PHE A 9 -7.35 0.51 0.33
C PHE A 9 -6.81 -0.20 1.57
N SER A 10 -7.15 -1.47 1.75
CA SER A 10 -6.65 -2.28 2.86
C SER A 10 -5.14 -2.51 2.74
N SER A 11 -4.63 -2.82 1.55
CA SER A 11 -3.19 -2.93 1.27
C SER A 11 -2.45 -1.67 1.67
N ALA A 12 -3.02 -0.51 1.33
CA ALA A 12 -2.45 0.77 1.67
C ALA A 12 -2.35 0.99 3.18
N GLY A 13 -3.44 0.72 3.90
CA GLY A 13 -3.45 0.78 5.37
C GLY A 13 -2.46 -0.21 5.99
N GLY A 14 -2.43 -1.46 5.50
CA GLY A 14 -1.54 -2.51 5.96
C GLY A 14 -0.05 -2.17 5.79
N GLN A 15 0.32 -1.62 4.64
CA GLN A 15 1.70 -1.19 4.37
C GLN A 15 2.14 -0.02 5.28
N LEU A 16 1.24 0.92 5.57
CA LEU A 16 1.52 2.02 6.49
C LEU A 16 1.69 1.53 7.94
N LEU A 17 0.81 0.64 8.39
CA LEU A 17 0.89 -0.01 9.70
C LEU A 17 2.20 -0.80 9.84
N LEU A 18 2.55 -1.60 8.83
CA LEU A 18 3.81 -2.35 8.77
C LEU A 18 5.02 -1.41 8.84
N LYS A 19 5.03 -0.33 8.06
CA LYS A 19 6.12 0.65 8.06
C LYS A 19 6.28 1.32 9.42
N HIS A 20 5.18 1.67 10.07
CA HIS A 20 5.20 2.25 11.41
C HIS A 20 5.73 1.25 12.45
N GLY A 21 5.21 0.02 12.41
CA GLY A 21 5.63 -1.06 13.29
C GLY A 21 7.11 -1.46 13.12
N MET A 22 7.60 -1.50 11.88
CA MET A 22 9.00 -1.79 11.56
C MET A 22 9.94 -0.67 12.03
N ARG A 23 9.54 0.60 11.92
CA ARG A 23 10.32 1.72 12.47
C ARG A 23 10.42 1.64 14.00
N ALA A 24 9.32 1.32 14.69
CA ALA A 24 9.32 1.11 16.13
C ALA A 24 10.18 -0.10 16.54
N ALA A 25 10.12 -1.19 15.78
CA ALA A 25 10.96 -2.38 15.99
C ALA A 25 12.44 -2.08 15.78
N ALA A 26 12.81 -1.36 14.73
CA ALA A 26 14.19 -0.95 14.45
C ALA A 26 14.74 -0.02 15.55
N ALA A 27 13.93 0.93 16.03
CA ALA A 27 14.30 1.79 17.15
C ALA A 27 14.50 1.01 18.45
N THR A 28 13.69 -0.02 18.70
CA THR A 28 13.81 -0.89 19.88
C THR A 28 15.03 -1.79 19.80
N ALA A 29 15.29 -2.38 18.64
CA ALA A 29 16.47 -3.20 18.37
C ALA A 29 17.77 -2.40 18.47
N GLY A 30 17.78 -1.16 17.97
CA GLY A 30 18.93 -0.25 18.10
C GLY A 30 19.23 0.19 19.53
N ARG A 31 18.22 0.25 20.42
CA ARG A 31 18.40 0.62 21.84
C ARG A 31 18.77 -0.56 22.74
N ARG A 32 18.20 -1.74 22.50
CA ARG A 32 18.37 -2.93 23.36
C ARG A 32 19.44 -3.91 22.88
N GLY A 33 19.88 -3.79 21.62
CA GLY A 33 20.73 -4.79 20.97
C GLY A 33 19.93 -6.06 20.70
N GLY A 34 19.65 -6.36 19.43
CA GLY A 34 18.89 -7.55 19.04
C GLY A 34 18.44 -7.52 17.59
N SER A 35 17.82 -8.61 17.14
CA SER A 35 17.30 -8.70 15.76
C SER A 35 16.05 -7.85 15.60
N VAL A 36 16.04 -6.96 14.61
CA VAL A 36 14.86 -6.18 14.19
C VAL A 36 13.69 -7.09 13.89
N ALA A 37 13.94 -8.30 13.36
CA ALA A 37 12.90 -9.28 13.06
C ALA A 37 12.16 -9.77 14.32
N MET A 38 12.86 -10.03 15.43
CA MET A 38 12.22 -10.42 16.69
C MET A 38 11.44 -9.27 17.33
N ALA A 39 11.99 -8.04 17.27
CA ALA A 39 11.29 -6.85 17.74
C ALA A 39 10.06 -6.52 16.88
N ALA A 40 10.11 -6.82 15.58
CA ALA A 40 8.98 -6.65 14.67
C ALA A 40 7.90 -7.72 14.93
N ALA A 41 8.29 -8.98 15.15
CA ALA A 41 7.35 -10.06 15.46
C ALA A 41 6.56 -9.84 16.75
N THR A 42 7.12 -9.12 17.71
CA THR A 42 6.47 -8.76 18.98
C THR A 42 5.70 -7.44 18.92
N SER A 43 5.78 -6.71 17.80
CA SER A 43 5.08 -5.44 17.61
C SER A 43 3.63 -5.66 17.15
N PRO A 44 2.62 -5.27 17.94
CA PRO A 44 1.21 -5.44 17.56
C PRO A 44 0.87 -4.75 16.23
N TRP A 45 1.53 -3.64 15.94
CA TRP A 45 1.37 -2.88 14.69
C TRP A 45 1.85 -3.64 13.45
N VAL A 46 2.95 -4.41 13.58
CA VAL A 46 3.46 -5.24 12.49
C VAL A 46 2.51 -6.40 12.22
N VAL A 47 2.05 -7.08 13.28
CA VAL A 47 1.09 -8.20 13.14
C VAL A 47 -0.21 -7.72 12.52
N LEU A 48 -0.78 -6.61 13.03
CA LEU A 48 -2.01 -6.03 12.50
C LEU A 48 -1.85 -5.62 11.03
N GLY A 49 -0.75 -4.94 10.69
CA GLY A 49 -0.45 -4.55 9.32
C GLY A 49 -0.28 -5.76 8.38
N LEU A 50 0.37 -6.84 8.86
CA LEU A 50 0.53 -8.08 8.12
C LEU A 50 -0.82 -8.78 7.88
N THR A 51 -1.70 -8.84 8.89
CA THR A 51 -3.04 -9.42 8.76
C THR A 51 -3.87 -8.65 7.74
N VAL A 52 -3.88 -7.31 7.83
CA VAL A 52 -4.58 -6.45 6.87
C VAL A 52 -4.03 -6.64 5.45
N PHE A 53 -2.70 -6.74 5.31
CA PHE A 53 -2.06 -6.99 4.03
C PHE A 53 -2.40 -8.38 3.47
N ALA A 54 -2.45 -9.41 4.31
CA ALA A 54 -2.85 -10.76 3.90
C ALA A 54 -4.31 -10.80 3.43
N VAL A 55 -5.24 -10.16 4.16
CA VAL A 55 -6.65 -10.05 3.75
C VAL A 55 -6.78 -9.30 2.42
N SER A 56 -6.02 -8.22 2.26
CA SER A 56 -5.95 -7.50 0.98
C SER A 56 -5.44 -8.40 -0.15
N ALA A 57 -4.41 -9.20 0.08
CA ALA A 57 -3.85 -10.08 -0.94
C ALA A 57 -4.88 -11.13 -1.38
N VAL A 58 -5.62 -11.71 -0.44
CA VAL A 58 -6.72 -12.64 -0.75
C VAL A 58 -7.80 -11.95 -1.59
N ALA A 59 -8.25 -10.76 -1.18
CA ALA A 59 -9.26 -10.00 -1.92
C ALA A 59 -8.78 -9.60 -3.33
N TRP A 60 -7.49 -9.31 -3.49
CA TRP A 60 -6.86 -9.06 -4.78
C TRP A 60 -6.87 -10.30 -5.68
N MET A 61 -6.48 -11.46 -5.14
CA MET A 61 -6.49 -12.74 -5.87
C MET A 61 -7.92 -13.13 -6.29
N THR A 62 -8.90 -12.97 -5.41
CA THR A 62 -10.32 -13.22 -5.74
C THR A 62 -10.81 -12.28 -6.84
N THR A 63 -10.37 -11.02 -6.83
CA THR A 63 -10.72 -10.06 -7.87
C THR A 63 -10.11 -10.45 -9.21
N LEU A 64 -8.84 -10.84 -9.24
CA LEU A 64 -8.17 -11.30 -10.46
C LEU A 64 -8.83 -12.55 -11.05
N ALA A 65 -9.45 -13.38 -10.22
CA ALA A 65 -10.21 -14.55 -10.67
C ALA A 65 -11.55 -14.18 -11.34
N GLN A 66 -12.10 -13.00 -11.09
CA GLN A 66 -13.44 -12.58 -11.56
C GLN A 66 -13.43 -11.44 -12.58
N VAL A 67 -12.33 -10.68 -12.65
CA VAL A 67 -12.23 -9.45 -13.45
C VAL A 67 -11.04 -9.55 -14.42
N PRO A 68 -11.20 -9.15 -15.70
CA PRO A 68 -10.09 -9.10 -16.64
C PRO A 68 -8.95 -8.20 -16.15
N LEU A 69 -7.70 -8.60 -16.42
CA LEU A 69 -6.54 -7.82 -15.99
C LEU A 69 -6.57 -6.38 -16.53
N SER A 70 -7.14 -6.14 -17.72
CA SER A 70 -7.27 -4.81 -18.33
C SER A 70 -8.06 -3.82 -17.47
N ILE A 71 -9.01 -4.30 -16.67
CA ILE A 71 -9.76 -3.49 -15.70
C ILE A 71 -9.05 -3.48 -14.35
N ALA A 72 -8.39 -4.58 -13.95
CA ALA A 72 -7.74 -4.65 -12.64
C ALA A 72 -6.52 -3.71 -12.49
N TYR A 73 -5.67 -3.62 -13.52
CA TYR A 73 -4.46 -2.78 -13.51
C TYR A 73 -4.74 -1.29 -13.25
N PRO A 74 -5.70 -0.65 -13.95
CA PRO A 74 -6.13 0.71 -13.66
C PRO A 74 -6.41 0.97 -12.17
N PHE A 75 -7.22 0.12 -11.54
CA PHE A 75 -7.57 0.29 -10.14
C PHE A 75 -6.40 0.03 -9.19
N ASN A 76 -5.49 -0.89 -9.53
CA ASN A 76 -4.27 -1.11 -8.75
C ASN A 76 -3.37 0.13 -8.75
N ALA A 77 -3.24 0.80 -9.90
CA ALA A 77 -2.49 2.05 -10.03
C ALA A 77 -3.12 3.19 -9.19
N LEU A 78 -4.45 3.27 -9.17
CA LEU A 78 -5.18 4.20 -8.31
C LEU A 78 -4.90 3.94 -6.82
N GLY A 79 -4.77 2.66 -6.47
CA GLY A 79 -4.33 2.21 -5.15
C GLY A 79 -2.96 2.67 -4.73
N TYR A 80 -1.99 2.50 -5.62
CA TYR A 80 -0.64 3.01 -5.43
C TYR A 80 -0.64 4.53 -5.20
N LEU A 81 -1.41 5.29 -5.99
CA LEU A 81 -1.57 6.74 -5.81
C LEU A 81 -2.09 7.09 -4.42
N LEU A 82 -3.05 6.31 -3.94
CA LEU A 82 -3.63 6.50 -2.62
C LEU A 82 -2.63 6.19 -1.51
N ILE A 83 -1.79 5.16 -1.67
CA ILE A 83 -0.66 4.87 -0.78
C ILE A 83 0.29 6.06 -0.72
N VAL A 84 0.65 6.65 -1.87
CA VAL A 84 1.54 7.80 -1.95
C VAL A 84 0.91 9.01 -1.24
N LEU A 85 -0.36 9.30 -1.50
CA LEU A 85 -1.12 10.40 -0.87
C LEU A 85 -1.21 10.24 0.66
N VAL A 86 -1.57 9.05 1.14
CA VAL A 86 -1.66 8.79 2.59
C VAL A 86 -0.27 8.77 3.22
N SER A 87 0.76 8.26 2.52
CA SER A 87 2.15 8.32 3.00
C SER A 87 2.65 9.78 3.11
N ALA A 88 2.27 10.63 2.15
CA ALA A 88 2.61 12.06 2.18
C ALA A 88 1.91 12.80 3.33
N THR A 89 0.62 12.53 3.54
CA THR A 89 -0.24 13.27 4.48
C THR A 89 -0.17 12.75 5.91
N VAL A 90 -0.21 11.42 6.12
CA VAL A 90 -0.22 10.82 7.46
C VAL A 90 1.20 10.61 7.98
N LEU A 91 2.10 10.12 7.12
CA LEU A 91 3.46 9.77 7.53
C LEU A 91 4.43 10.97 7.45
N HIS A 92 3.97 12.12 6.92
CA HIS A 92 4.74 13.34 6.71
C HIS A 92 6.12 13.09 6.09
N GLU A 93 6.24 12.04 5.27
CA GLU A 93 7.49 11.81 4.58
C GLU A 93 7.72 12.95 3.59
N LYS A 94 8.97 13.41 3.48
CA LYS A 94 9.37 14.42 2.49
C LYS A 94 9.13 13.84 1.09
N THR A 95 7.90 13.96 0.60
CA THR A 95 7.55 13.61 -0.78
C THR A 95 8.15 14.67 -1.67
N ASN A 96 9.13 14.24 -2.47
CA ASN A 96 9.86 15.10 -3.38
C ASN A 96 8.90 15.58 -4.49
N VAL A 97 9.19 16.74 -5.11
CA VAL A 97 8.44 17.27 -6.26
C VAL A 97 8.39 16.23 -7.40
N TRP A 98 9.44 15.44 -7.55
CA TRP A 98 9.50 14.31 -8.49
C TRP A 98 8.49 13.19 -8.19
N THR A 99 8.18 12.93 -6.92
CA THR A 99 7.15 11.96 -6.51
C THR A 99 5.75 12.44 -6.92
N TRP A 100 5.50 13.74 -6.80
CA TRP A 100 4.26 14.36 -7.27
C TRP A 100 4.16 14.34 -8.81
N GLY A 101 5.23 14.68 -9.52
CA GLY A 101 5.29 14.59 -10.98
C GLY A 101 5.04 13.17 -11.50
N GLY A 102 5.67 12.17 -10.89
CA GLY A 102 5.43 10.76 -11.20
C GLY A 102 3.99 10.33 -10.89
N SER A 103 3.41 10.79 -9.79
CA SER A 103 2.01 10.51 -9.43
C SER A 103 1.04 11.06 -10.47
N VAL A 104 1.26 12.29 -10.95
CA VAL A 104 0.46 12.90 -12.02
C VAL A 104 0.58 12.11 -13.32
N LEU A 105 1.78 11.66 -13.69
CA LEU A 105 2.00 10.78 -14.84
C LEU A 105 1.22 9.45 -14.73
N VAL A 106 1.17 8.85 -13.55
CA VAL A 106 0.38 7.63 -13.30
C VAL A 106 -1.11 7.92 -13.44
N VAL A 107 -1.61 9.06 -12.92
CA VAL A 107 -3.02 9.47 -13.10
C VAL A 107 -3.34 9.69 -14.59
N LEU A 108 -2.46 10.37 -15.33
CA LEU A 108 -2.65 10.60 -16.76
C LEU A 108 -2.67 9.27 -17.54
N GLY A 109 -1.76 8.36 -17.24
CA GLY A 109 -1.73 7.00 -17.79
C GLY A 109 -3.02 6.23 -17.47
N LEU A 110 -3.55 6.40 -16.26
CA LEU A 110 -4.81 5.80 -15.85
C LEU A 110 -6.00 6.31 -16.68
N VAL A 111 -6.12 7.64 -16.82
CA VAL A 111 -7.19 8.28 -17.60
C VAL A 111 -7.14 7.84 -19.05
N THR A 112 -5.94 7.74 -19.64
CA THR A 112 -5.77 7.25 -21.02
C THR A 112 -6.17 5.79 -21.19
N VAL A 113 -5.81 4.92 -20.24
CA VAL A 113 -6.23 3.51 -20.25
C VAL A 113 -7.75 3.35 -20.06
N MET A 114 -8.38 4.20 -19.24
CA MET A 114 -9.83 4.19 -19.07
C MET A 114 -10.55 4.73 -20.32
N ALA A 115 -10.03 5.81 -20.92
CA ALA A 115 -10.57 6.38 -22.14
C ALA A 115 -10.46 5.42 -23.34
N GLY A 116 -9.41 4.60 -23.43
CA GLY A 116 -9.26 3.59 -24.48
C GLY A 116 -10.12 2.33 -24.30
N GLN A 117 -10.81 2.18 -23.16
CA GLN A 117 -11.77 1.10 -22.90
C GLN A 117 -13.24 1.52 -23.10
N SER A 118 -13.48 2.80 -23.44
CA SER A 118 -14.79 3.38 -23.74
C SER A 118 -15.09 3.30 -25.24
#